data_AF-A0A819ENS0-F1
#
_entry.id   AF-A0A819ENS0-F1
#
_cell.length_a   1.000
_cell.length_b   1.000
_cell.length_c   1.000
_cell.angle_alpha   90.00
_cell.angle_beta   90.00
_cell.angle_gamma   90.00
#
_symmetry.space_group_name_H-M   'P 1'
#
loop_
_entity.id
_entity.type
_entity.pdbx_description
1 polymer ?
#
loop_
_entity_poly.entity_id
_entity_poly.type
_entity_poly.pdbx_seq_one_letter_code
_entity_poly.pdbx_strand_id
1 'polypeptide(L)'
;MTANLINIQGDHDYPPTNHLILWLDQSIGVSGEYIHLKKAFTSNTDPHRQAWTMLTDQDYHNLMRIGSPLSVQFEGIDFLLQAFDNEEDCLRAFDKHEEKRIFFITSGSMGKDIVPKIMEKYSHVFTDPVTKEPYSSIYVFCHNIALQVDWGFDYIDYVKMFNFDSDLLEHLVKDIALYFIEQGKRFHGNNNHRLALERFQWAKKLWHQYDKMIQYRQKNPRIEFFEVKETEQMKEINELIKKTVAALSDNMTHDGDKNDNNNNQPNDVDEKLPESCES
;
A
#
# COMPACT_ATOMS: atom_id res chain seq x y z
N MET A 1 -13.02 -29.14 1.43
CA MET A 1 -13.85 -28.14 2.11
C MET A 1 -13.65 -26.82 1.37
N THR A 2 -14.56 -26.49 0.46
CA THR A 2 -14.53 -25.28 -0.36
C THR A 2 -15.14 -24.13 0.43
N ALA A 3 -14.31 -23.16 0.82
CA ALA A 3 -14.80 -21.91 1.40
C ALA A 3 -15.55 -21.13 0.31
N ASN A 4 -16.85 -20.93 0.49
CA ASN A 4 -17.63 -20.01 -0.34
C ASN A 4 -17.11 -18.59 -0.09
N LEU A 5 -16.42 -18.04 -1.08
CA LEU A 5 -16.08 -16.62 -1.13
C LEU A 5 -17.39 -15.85 -1.31
N ILE A 6 -17.81 -15.15 -0.26
CA ILE A 6 -18.94 -14.22 -0.31
C ILE A 6 -18.59 -13.15 -1.34
N ASN A 7 -19.35 -13.10 -2.43
CA ASN A 7 -19.18 -12.11 -3.49
C ASN A 7 -19.81 -10.79 -3.01
N ILE A 8 -19.02 -9.95 -2.35
CA ILE A 8 -19.42 -8.61 -1.89
C ILE A 8 -19.22 -7.64 -3.06
N GLN A 9 -20.11 -7.68 -4.05
CA GLN A 9 -20.22 -6.66 -5.09
C GLN A 9 -21.35 -5.70 -4.72
N GLY A 10 -21.04 -4.76 -3.84
CA GLY A 10 -21.79 -3.51 -3.70
C GLY A 10 -20.96 -2.38 -4.28
N ASP A 11 -21.57 -1.51 -5.08
CA ASP A 11 -21.02 -0.20 -5.46
C ASP A 11 -20.65 0.55 -4.17
N HIS A 12 -19.40 0.39 -3.76
CA HIS A 12 -18.86 1.04 -2.58
C HIS A 12 -17.87 2.07 -3.08
N ASP A 13 -18.07 3.32 -2.64
CA ASP A 13 -17.04 4.35 -2.63
C ASP A 13 -15.81 3.77 -1.91
N TYR A 14 -14.92 3.14 -2.68
CA TYR A 14 -13.65 2.67 -2.15
C TYR A 14 -12.88 3.91 -1.70
N PRO A 15 -12.38 3.94 -0.46
CA PRO A 15 -11.56 5.05 -0.03
C PRO A 15 -10.38 5.17 -1.00
N PRO A 16 -10.06 6.38 -1.49
CA PRO A 16 -8.99 6.57 -2.46
C PRO A 16 -7.67 6.01 -1.91
N THR A 17 -6.85 5.46 -2.80
CA THR A 17 -5.55 4.86 -2.46
C THR A 17 -4.72 5.81 -1.58
N ASN A 18 -4.48 5.39 -0.34
CA ASN A 18 -3.87 6.21 0.72
C ASN A 18 -2.37 5.96 0.90
N HIS A 19 -1.76 5.21 -0.02
CA HIS A 19 -0.35 4.84 0.00
C HIS A 19 0.26 5.09 -1.38
N LEU A 20 1.51 5.56 -1.37
CA LEU A 20 2.22 6.10 -2.52
C LEU A 20 3.67 5.61 -2.46
N ILE A 21 4.16 5.14 -3.59
CA ILE A 21 5.59 4.91 -3.81
C ILE A 21 6.12 6.11 -4.60
N LEU A 22 7.06 6.83 -3.98
CA LEU A 22 7.85 7.86 -4.65
C LEU A 22 9.20 7.24 -5.00
N TRP A 23 9.63 7.34 -6.26
CA TRP A 23 10.89 6.77 -6.72
C TRP A 23 11.74 7.82 -7.41
N LEU A 24 12.85 8.23 -6.77
CA LEU A 24 13.81 9.18 -7.31
C LEU A 24 15.09 8.48 -7.75
N ASP A 25 15.29 8.34 -9.05
CA ASP A 25 16.56 7.90 -9.63
C ASP A 25 16.65 8.29 -11.12
N GLN A 26 17.84 8.66 -11.59
CA GLN A 26 18.09 8.92 -13.01
C GLN A 26 18.12 7.64 -13.85
N SER A 27 18.36 6.48 -13.25
CA SER A 27 18.51 5.20 -13.94
C SER A 27 17.24 4.34 -13.98
N ILE A 28 16.09 4.82 -13.44
CA ILE A 28 14.82 4.05 -13.47
C ILE A 28 14.44 3.69 -14.92
N GLY A 29 14.64 4.59 -15.89
CA GLY A 29 14.35 4.30 -17.30
C GLY A 29 15.38 3.44 -18.03
N VAL A 30 16.51 3.11 -17.39
CA VAL A 30 17.63 2.42 -18.05
C VAL A 30 17.40 0.91 -18.05
N SER A 31 17.60 0.29 -19.21
CA SER A 31 17.43 -1.16 -19.36
C SER A 31 18.51 -1.94 -18.60
N GLY A 32 18.09 -3.00 -17.91
CA GLY A 32 18.98 -3.80 -17.06
C GLY A 32 19.18 -3.24 -15.65
N GLU A 33 18.75 -2.01 -15.37
CA GLU A 33 18.71 -1.47 -14.01
C GLU A 33 17.39 -1.82 -13.32
N TYR A 34 17.47 -2.09 -12.01
CA TYR A 34 16.30 -2.40 -11.16
C TYR A 34 15.42 -3.55 -11.66
N ILE A 35 16.03 -4.58 -12.26
CA ILE A 35 15.32 -5.68 -12.92
C ILE A 35 14.26 -6.31 -12.01
N HIS A 36 14.59 -6.62 -10.76
CA HIS A 36 13.65 -7.26 -9.84
C HIS A 36 12.57 -6.28 -9.39
N LEU A 37 12.98 -5.07 -8.99
CA LEU A 37 12.06 -4.07 -8.46
C LEU A 37 11.04 -3.60 -9.50
N LYS A 38 11.46 -3.36 -10.75
CA LYS A 38 10.55 -2.98 -11.84
C LYS A 38 9.49 -4.04 -12.13
N LYS A 39 9.85 -5.32 -12.01
CA LYS A 39 8.95 -6.46 -12.28
C LYS A 39 7.83 -6.58 -11.24
N ALA A 40 8.00 -5.99 -10.06
CA ALA A 40 6.97 -5.97 -9.03
C ALA A 40 5.76 -5.08 -9.38
N PHE A 41 5.93 -4.18 -10.36
CA PHE A 41 4.88 -3.25 -10.80
C PHE A 41 4.23 -3.70 -12.09
N THR A 42 2.90 -3.70 -12.08
CA THR A 42 2.06 -3.93 -13.26
C THR A 42 1.04 -2.80 -13.41
N SER A 43 0.58 -2.56 -14.63
CA SER A 43 -0.44 -1.56 -14.94
C SER A 43 -1.39 -2.06 -16.02
N ASN A 44 -2.60 -1.51 -16.02
CA ASN A 44 -3.63 -1.70 -17.05
C ASN A 44 -3.91 -0.42 -17.85
N THR A 45 -3.04 0.60 -17.76
CA THR A 45 -3.24 1.89 -18.43
C THR A 45 -3.05 1.86 -19.94
N ASP A 46 -2.58 0.75 -20.51
CA ASP A 46 -2.58 0.56 -21.96
C ASP A 46 -4.03 0.30 -22.42
N PRO A 47 -4.65 1.21 -23.20
CA PRO A 47 -6.04 1.04 -23.64
C PRO A 47 -6.23 -0.18 -24.56
N HIS A 48 -5.16 -0.75 -25.09
CA HIS A 48 -5.19 -1.96 -25.91
C HIS A 48 -5.09 -3.26 -25.08
N ARG A 49 -4.87 -3.17 -23.77
CA ARG A 49 -4.72 -4.31 -22.87
C ARG A 49 -5.69 -4.19 -21.69
N GLN A 50 -6.75 -5.01 -21.71
CA GLN A 50 -7.65 -5.14 -20.56
C GLN A 50 -7.01 -5.86 -19.35
N ALA A 51 -5.86 -6.52 -19.55
CA ALA A 51 -5.14 -7.25 -18.51
C ALA A 51 -4.00 -6.42 -17.91
N TRP A 52 -3.75 -6.62 -16.62
CA TRP A 52 -2.58 -6.09 -15.93
C TRP A 52 -1.31 -6.63 -16.59
N THR A 53 -0.46 -5.73 -17.08
CA THR A 53 0.84 -6.09 -17.68
C THR A 53 1.98 -5.37 -16.99
N MET A 54 3.16 -6.00 -17.00
CA MET A 54 4.36 -5.43 -16.40
C MET A 54 4.75 -4.13 -17.10
N LEU A 55 5.14 -3.13 -16.30
CA LEU A 55 5.67 -1.89 -16.83
C LEU A 55 6.99 -2.15 -17.58
N THR A 56 7.11 -1.58 -18.77
CA THR A 56 8.33 -1.61 -19.59
C THR A 56 9.29 -0.48 -19.19
N ASP A 57 10.56 -0.57 -19.59
CA ASP A 57 11.53 0.52 -19.38
C ASP A 57 11.04 1.86 -19.98
N GLN A 58 10.30 1.79 -21.11
CA GLN A 58 9.70 2.97 -21.73
C GLN A 58 8.59 3.58 -20.88
N ASP A 59 7.79 2.76 -20.18
CA ASP A 59 6.74 3.25 -19.29
C ASP A 59 7.35 4.02 -18.11
N TYR A 60 8.47 3.52 -17.54
CA TYR A 60 9.21 4.24 -16.51
C TYR A 60 9.80 5.55 -17.03
N HIS A 61 10.35 5.57 -18.25
CA HIS A 61 10.82 6.80 -18.87
C HIS A 61 9.67 7.83 -19.03
N ASN A 62 8.48 7.37 -19.42
CA ASN A 62 7.31 8.23 -19.54
C ASN A 62 6.85 8.74 -18.16
N LEU A 63 6.88 7.90 -17.12
CA LEU A 63 6.51 8.28 -15.76
C LEU A 63 7.34 9.44 -15.24
N MET A 64 8.66 9.39 -15.43
CA MET A 64 9.58 10.46 -15.03
C MET A 64 9.26 11.79 -15.74
N ARG A 65 8.82 11.74 -17.01
CA ARG A 65 8.49 12.94 -17.80
C ARG A 65 7.15 13.57 -17.46
N ILE A 66 6.14 12.74 -17.13
CA ILE A 66 4.79 13.23 -16.80
C ILE A 66 4.78 13.81 -15.39
N GLY A 67 5.50 13.17 -14.45
CA GLY A 67 5.59 13.62 -13.07
C GLY A 67 4.26 13.57 -12.32
N SER A 68 3.27 12.81 -12.79
CA SER A 68 1.99 12.58 -12.09
C SER A 68 1.91 11.16 -11.53
N PRO A 69 1.26 10.94 -10.38
CA PRO A 69 1.03 9.59 -9.86
C PRO A 69 0.27 8.71 -10.86
N LEU A 70 0.78 7.49 -11.09
CA LEU A 70 0.15 6.44 -11.88
C LEU A 70 -0.43 5.38 -10.95
N SER A 71 -1.65 4.92 -11.23
CA SER A 71 -2.22 3.75 -10.55
C SER A 71 -1.57 2.48 -11.09
N VAL A 72 -0.98 1.69 -10.20
CA VAL A 72 -0.26 0.45 -10.52
C VAL A 72 -0.67 -0.65 -9.55
N GLN A 73 -0.42 -1.91 -9.90
CA GLN A 73 -0.41 -3.00 -8.95
C GLN A 73 1.03 -3.33 -8.57
N PHE A 74 1.36 -3.12 -7.29
CA PHE A 74 2.59 -3.59 -6.67
C PHE A 74 2.32 -4.95 -6.01
N GLU A 75 2.89 -6.01 -6.58
CA GLU A 75 2.69 -7.39 -6.09
C GLU A 75 1.20 -7.78 -5.90
N GLY A 76 0.35 -7.26 -6.79
CA GLY A 76 -1.11 -7.52 -6.81
C GLY A 76 -1.94 -6.69 -5.83
N ILE A 77 -1.36 -5.62 -5.26
CA ILE A 77 -2.04 -4.59 -4.45
C ILE A 77 -2.00 -3.27 -5.19
N ASP A 78 -3.13 -2.54 -5.22
CA ASP A 78 -3.21 -1.26 -5.90
C ASP A 78 -2.38 -0.21 -5.15
N PHE A 79 -1.50 0.50 -5.85
CA PHE A 79 -0.62 1.54 -5.35
C PHE A 79 -0.66 2.75 -6.28
N LEU A 80 -0.32 3.93 -5.74
CA LEU A 80 0.13 5.03 -6.58
C LEU A 80 1.66 4.94 -6.72
N LEU A 81 2.17 5.12 -7.93
CA LEU A 81 3.60 5.22 -8.22
C LEU A 81 3.89 6.55 -8.90
N GLN A 82 4.87 7.29 -8.41
CA GLN A 82 5.37 8.50 -9.04
C GLN A 82 6.89 8.45 -9.08
N ALA A 83 7.46 8.58 -10.27
CA ALA A 83 8.90 8.48 -10.51
C ALA A 83 9.47 9.84 -10.91
N PHE A 84 10.72 10.09 -10.55
CA PHE A 84 11.42 11.35 -10.79
C PHE A 84 12.89 11.09 -11.13
N ASP A 85 13.46 11.94 -11.97
CA ASP A 85 14.90 12.06 -12.21
C ASP A 85 15.47 13.38 -11.65
N ASN A 86 14.61 14.23 -11.07
CA ASN A 86 14.92 15.54 -10.51
C ASN A 86 14.51 15.63 -9.03
N GLU A 87 15.41 16.18 -8.22
CA GLU A 87 15.23 16.31 -6.77
C GLU A 87 14.10 17.29 -6.39
N GLU A 88 14.04 18.46 -7.03
CA GLU A 88 13.06 19.50 -6.72
C GLU A 88 11.64 19.04 -7.03
N ASP A 89 11.47 18.31 -8.13
CA ASP A 89 10.19 17.73 -8.52
C ASP A 89 9.71 16.70 -7.50
N CYS A 90 10.64 15.90 -6.98
CA CYS A 90 10.36 14.93 -5.92
C CYS A 90 9.96 15.62 -4.61
N LEU A 91 10.67 16.67 -4.19
CA LEU A 91 10.32 17.45 -3.00
C LEU A 91 8.93 18.10 -3.11
N ARG A 92 8.57 18.62 -4.29
CA ARG A 92 7.21 19.15 -4.53
C ARG A 92 6.13 18.05 -4.45
N ALA A 93 6.47 16.81 -4.77
CA ALA A 93 5.56 15.69 -4.60
C ALA A 93 5.33 15.34 -3.12
N PHE A 94 6.34 15.49 -2.26
CA PHE A 94 6.17 15.39 -0.81
C PHE A 94 5.18 16.45 -0.29
N ASP A 95 5.32 17.72 -0.73
CA ASP A 95 4.35 18.78 -0.37
C ASP A 95 2.90 18.43 -0.78
N LYS A 96 2.73 17.76 -1.92
CA LYS A 96 1.40 17.43 -2.47
C LYS A 96 0.76 16.21 -1.81
N HIS A 97 1.57 15.33 -1.21
CA HIS A 97 1.15 13.98 -0.79
C HIS A 97 1.50 13.67 0.67
N GLU A 98 1.74 14.69 1.50
CA GLU A 98 2.08 14.54 2.92
C GLU A 98 1.00 13.82 3.74
N GLU A 99 -0.25 13.79 3.25
CA GLU A 99 -1.37 13.08 3.87
C GLU A 99 -1.34 11.56 3.61
N LYS A 100 -0.53 11.09 2.67
CA LYS A 100 -0.44 9.68 2.28
C LYS A 100 0.69 8.96 3.02
N ARG A 101 0.55 7.64 3.11
CA ARG A 101 1.66 6.78 3.47
C ARG A 101 2.67 6.72 2.33
N ILE A 102 3.83 7.34 2.49
CA ILE A 102 4.90 7.33 1.49
C ILE A 102 5.91 6.21 1.77
N PHE A 103 6.21 5.42 0.74
CA PHE A 103 7.37 4.54 0.65
C PHE A 103 8.33 5.16 -0.37
N PHE A 104 9.47 5.67 0.09
CA PHE A 104 10.39 6.42 -0.75
C PHE A 104 11.56 5.54 -1.20
N ILE A 105 11.82 5.47 -2.50
CA ILE A 105 12.91 4.70 -3.10
C ILE A 105 13.87 5.67 -3.80
N THR A 106 15.17 5.51 -3.58
CA THR A 106 16.19 6.32 -4.26
C THR A 106 17.52 5.59 -4.41
N SER A 107 18.46 6.10 -5.22
CA SER A 107 19.85 5.62 -5.18
C SER A 107 20.63 6.23 -4.03
N GLY A 108 21.76 5.62 -3.67
CA GLY A 108 22.73 6.21 -2.74
C GLY A 108 23.18 7.62 -3.16
N SER A 109 23.40 7.83 -4.46
CA SER A 109 23.87 9.13 -4.98
C SER A 109 22.85 10.25 -4.78
N MET A 110 21.59 10.04 -5.17
CA MET A 110 20.54 11.04 -5.01
C MET A 110 20.01 11.09 -3.57
N GLY A 111 19.97 9.94 -2.90
CA GLY A 111 19.57 9.80 -1.49
C GLY A 111 20.41 10.64 -0.55
N LYS A 112 21.73 10.68 -0.76
CA LYS A 112 22.66 11.49 0.04
C LYS A 112 22.25 12.97 0.08
N ASP A 113 21.74 13.51 -1.02
CA ASP A 113 21.42 14.92 -1.14
C ASP A 113 19.97 15.22 -0.73
N ILE A 114 19.02 14.34 -1.10
CA ILE A 114 17.59 14.58 -0.85
C ILE A 114 17.11 14.16 0.55
N VAL A 115 17.64 13.06 1.10
CA VAL A 115 17.15 12.52 2.39
C VAL A 115 17.31 13.54 3.52
N PRO A 116 18.44 14.27 3.67
CA PRO A 116 18.55 15.32 4.68
C PRO A 116 17.45 16.38 4.56
N LYS A 117 17.15 16.84 3.34
CA LYS A 117 16.12 17.86 3.05
C LYS A 117 14.72 17.32 3.37
N ILE A 118 14.47 16.06 3.05
CA ILE A 118 13.22 15.38 3.38
C ILE A 118 13.05 15.29 4.90
N MET A 119 14.09 14.91 5.63
CA MET A 119 14.01 14.73 7.07
C MET A 119 13.89 16.06 7.82
N GLU A 120 14.49 17.14 7.29
CA GLU A 120 14.33 18.49 7.83
C GLU A 120 12.88 18.98 7.75
N LYS A 121 12.21 18.78 6.60
CA LYS A 121 10.87 19.36 6.33
C LYS A 121 9.70 18.39 6.53
N TYR A 122 9.89 17.11 6.24
CA TYR A 122 8.83 16.10 6.12
C TYR A 122 9.02 14.86 7.02
N SER A 123 9.83 14.95 8.08
CA SER A 123 10.00 13.84 9.04
C SER A 123 8.67 13.29 9.60
N HIS A 124 7.66 14.15 9.73
CA HIS A 124 6.32 13.76 10.19
C HIS A 124 5.62 12.75 9.26
N VAL A 125 5.93 12.74 7.96
CA VAL A 125 5.41 11.76 6.98
C VAL A 125 5.90 10.35 7.31
N PHE A 126 7.10 10.25 7.89
CA PHE A 126 7.73 9.00 8.30
C PHE A 126 7.55 8.70 9.79
N THR A 127 6.55 9.28 10.45
CA THR A 127 6.27 9.05 11.86
C THR A 127 4.85 8.55 12.07
N ASP A 128 4.67 7.57 12.95
CA ASP A 128 3.34 7.05 13.26
C ASP A 128 2.48 8.11 13.93
N PRO A 129 1.33 8.50 13.38
CA PRO A 129 0.52 9.53 14.01
C PRO A 129 -0.04 9.08 15.37
N VAL A 130 -0.14 7.77 15.62
CA VAL A 130 -0.65 7.17 16.85
C VAL A 130 0.49 6.88 17.83
N THR A 131 1.48 6.09 17.45
CA THR A 131 2.56 5.66 18.37
C THR A 131 3.68 6.69 18.51
N LYS A 132 3.77 7.64 17.57
CA LYS A 132 4.88 8.60 17.42
C LYS A 132 6.23 7.96 17.12
N GLU A 133 6.26 6.67 16.78
CA GLU A 133 7.48 5.96 16.41
C GLU A 133 7.84 6.24 14.95
N PRO A 134 9.13 6.31 14.62
CA PRO A 134 9.57 6.45 13.24
C PRO A 134 9.27 5.18 12.45
N TYR A 135 9.03 5.38 11.16
CA TYR A 135 8.92 4.29 10.21
C TYR A 135 10.10 4.29 9.25
N SER A 136 10.77 3.16 9.22
CA SER A 136 11.79 2.90 8.22
C SER A 136 11.12 2.66 6.85
N SER A 137 11.02 3.72 6.05
CA SER A 137 10.31 3.72 4.76
C SER A 137 11.04 4.52 3.67
N ILE A 138 12.34 4.76 3.87
CA ILE A 138 13.26 5.25 2.86
C ILE A 138 14.19 4.10 2.46
N TYR A 139 14.10 3.67 1.21
CA TYR A 139 14.83 2.53 0.66
C TYR A 139 15.87 3.03 -0.33
N VAL A 140 17.13 2.77 -0.04
CA VAL A 140 18.27 3.30 -0.80
C VAL A 140 18.97 2.15 -1.49
N PHE A 141 18.92 2.13 -2.82
CA PHE A 141 19.73 1.21 -3.62
C PHE A 141 21.11 1.82 -3.87
N CYS A 142 22.17 1.09 -3.57
CA CYS A 142 23.52 1.57 -3.81
C CYS A 142 24.44 0.43 -4.18
N HIS A 143 25.22 0.55 -5.25
CA HIS A 143 26.16 -0.51 -5.64
C HIS A 143 27.26 -0.77 -4.58
N ASN A 144 27.47 0.17 -3.67
CA ASN A 144 28.43 0.04 -2.58
C ASN A 144 27.94 0.79 -1.32
N ILE A 145 27.30 0.04 -0.41
CA ILE A 145 26.82 0.55 0.90
C ILE A 145 27.94 1.24 1.69
N ALA A 146 29.19 0.76 1.62
CA ALA A 146 30.28 1.32 2.42
C ALA A 146 30.56 2.80 2.08
N LEU A 147 30.21 3.26 0.87
CA LEU A 147 30.33 4.66 0.48
C LEU A 147 29.14 5.53 0.91
N GLN A 148 28.05 4.91 1.38
CA GLN A 148 26.80 5.58 1.73
C GLN A 148 26.52 5.56 3.24
N VAL A 149 27.17 4.65 3.97
CA VAL A 149 26.90 4.42 5.40
C VAL A 149 27.10 5.68 6.26
N ASP A 150 28.10 6.51 5.93
CA ASP A 150 28.43 7.70 6.73
C ASP A 150 27.25 8.67 6.84
N TRP A 151 26.56 8.96 5.74
CA TRP A 151 25.37 9.83 5.78
C TRP A 151 24.11 9.05 6.16
N GLY A 152 24.04 7.76 5.81
CA GLY A 152 22.89 6.92 6.14
C GLY A 152 22.70 6.72 7.63
N PHE A 153 23.80 6.69 8.39
CA PHE A 153 23.79 6.46 9.83
C PHE A 153 23.01 7.55 10.59
N ASP A 154 23.07 8.80 10.12
CA ASP A 154 22.33 9.92 10.71
C ASP A 154 20.81 9.74 10.62
N TYR A 155 20.34 8.85 9.74
CA TYR A 155 18.92 8.59 9.47
C TYR A 155 18.55 7.10 9.61
N ILE A 156 19.29 6.34 10.43
CA ILE A 156 19.17 4.88 10.52
C ILE A 156 17.76 4.38 10.90
N ASP A 157 16.99 5.20 11.63
CA ASP A 157 15.60 4.88 11.99
C ASP A 157 14.64 4.93 10.79
N TYR A 158 15.00 5.68 9.74
CA TYR A 158 14.16 5.95 8.57
C TYR A 158 14.67 5.26 7.31
N VAL A 159 15.98 5.06 7.20
CA VAL A 159 16.69 4.64 5.99
C VAL A 159 17.14 3.18 6.06
N LYS A 160 16.89 2.44 4.98
CA LYS A 160 17.45 1.11 4.71
C LYS A 160 18.26 1.13 3.43
N MET A 161 19.49 0.61 3.47
CA MET A 161 20.40 0.60 2.32
C MET A 161 20.65 -0.82 1.82
N PHE A 162 20.67 -1.00 0.50
CA PHE A 162 20.79 -2.31 -0.16
C PHE A 162 21.79 -2.27 -1.31
N ASN A 163 22.58 -3.35 -1.45
CA ASN A 163 23.50 -3.55 -2.59
C ASN A 163 22.83 -4.19 -3.82
N PHE A 164 21.69 -4.85 -3.61
CA PHE A 164 20.95 -5.57 -4.64
C PHE A 164 19.50 -5.12 -4.64
N ASP A 165 18.94 -4.92 -5.84
CA ASP A 165 17.55 -4.48 -6.02
C ASP A 165 16.54 -5.55 -5.55
N SER A 166 16.91 -6.84 -5.64
CA SER A 166 16.14 -7.95 -5.08
C SER A 166 16.01 -7.88 -3.56
N ASP A 167 17.07 -7.46 -2.87
CA ASP A 167 17.07 -7.35 -1.40
C ASP A 167 16.25 -6.15 -0.94
N LEU A 168 16.31 -5.04 -1.69
CA LEU A 168 15.45 -3.88 -1.51
C LEU A 168 13.99 -4.28 -1.69
N LEU A 169 13.65 -4.94 -2.81
CA LEU A 169 12.29 -5.39 -3.09
C LEU A 169 11.75 -6.28 -1.97
N GLU A 170 12.53 -7.27 -1.53
CA GLU A 170 12.16 -8.17 -0.44
C GLU A 170 11.78 -7.40 0.85
N HIS A 171 12.61 -6.43 1.24
CA HIS A 171 12.35 -5.64 2.44
C HIS A 171 11.15 -4.71 2.26
N LEU A 172 11.03 -4.06 1.10
CA LEU A 172 9.90 -3.21 0.78
C LEU A 172 8.57 -3.97 0.84
N VAL A 173 8.50 -5.17 0.24
CA VAL A 173 7.29 -6.02 0.28
C VAL A 173 6.94 -6.39 1.72
N LYS A 174 7.94 -6.81 2.51
CA LYS A 174 7.75 -7.15 3.93
C LYS A 174 7.23 -5.97 4.73
N ASP A 175 7.84 -4.80 4.59
CA ASP A 175 7.51 -3.61 5.36
C ASP A 175 6.11 -3.07 5.01
N ILE A 176 5.73 -3.12 3.73
CA ILE A 176 4.36 -2.79 3.31
C ILE A 176 3.36 -3.80 3.90
N ALA A 177 3.69 -5.09 3.92
CA ALA A 177 2.84 -6.10 4.52
C ALA A 177 2.64 -5.85 6.03
N LEU A 178 3.71 -5.53 6.76
CA LEU A 178 3.64 -5.14 8.17
C LEU A 178 2.77 -3.89 8.38
N TYR A 179 2.93 -2.88 7.52
CA TYR A 179 2.07 -1.69 7.54
C TYR A 179 0.59 -2.06 7.43
N PHE A 180 0.21 -2.93 6.50
CA PHE A 180 -1.18 -3.35 6.36
C PHE A 180 -1.67 -4.22 7.51
N ILE A 181 -0.81 -5.02 8.16
CA ILE A 181 -1.17 -5.74 9.39
C ILE A 181 -1.54 -4.74 10.49
N GLU A 182 -0.71 -3.72 10.70
CA GLU A 182 -0.96 -2.71 11.75
C GLU A 182 -2.21 -1.87 11.46
N GLN A 183 -2.41 -1.46 10.20
CA GLN A 183 -3.66 -0.82 9.79
C GLN A 183 -4.88 -1.72 10.02
N GLY A 184 -4.78 -3.00 9.66
CA GLY A 184 -5.84 -3.98 9.87
C GLY A 184 -6.20 -4.14 11.35
N LYS A 185 -5.19 -4.22 12.24
CA LYS A 185 -5.40 -4.28 13.70
C LYS A 185 -6.11 -3.03 14.22
N ARG A 186 -5.73 -1.83 13.76
CA ARG A 186 -6.38 -0.57 14.14
C ARG A 186 -7.84 -0.54 13.72
N PHE A 187 -8.15 -0.88 12.46
CA PHE A 187 -9.53 -0.95 11.99
C PHE A 187 -10.34 -2.00 12.74
N HIS A 188 -9.74 -3.15 13.05
CA HIS A 188 -10.40 -4.21 13.82
C HIS A 188 -10.75 -3.72 15.24
N GLY A 189 -9.81 -3.06 15.93
CA GLY A 189 -10.05 -2.49 17.27
C GLY A 189 -11.09 -1.37 17.28
N ASN A 190 -11.25 -0.65 16.17
CA ASN A 190 -12.28 0.37 15.98
C ASN A 190 -13.61 -0.19 15.45
N ASN A 191 -13.83 -1.51 15.51
CA ASN A 191 -15.01 -2.22 15.01
C ASN A 191 -15.30 -2.02 13.51
N ASN A 192 -14.32 -1.54 12.72
CA ASN A 192 -14.43 -1.46 11.26
C ASN A 192 -13.88 -2.74 10.63
N HIS A 193 -14.58 -3.85 10.85
CA HIS A 193 -14.10 -5.17 10.47
C HIS A 193 -13.99 -5.35 8.94
N ARG A 194 -14.75 -4.60 8.14
CA ARG A 194 -14.66 -4.66 6.67
C ARG A 194 -13.31 -4.12 6.17
N LEU A 195 -12.93 -2.92 6.60
CA LEU A 195 -11.62 -2.35 6.25
C LEU A 195 -10.47 -3.17 6.85
N ALA A 196 -10.65 -3.69 8.07
CA ALA A 196 -9.66 -4.58 8.68
C ALA A 196 -9.41 -5.82 7.82
N LEU A 197 -10.48 -6.47 7.36
CA LEU A 197 -10.40 -7.68 6.52
C LEU A 197 -9.66 -7.40 5.21
N GLU A 198 -9.98 -6.29 4.54
CA GLU A 198 -9.28 -5.87 3.32
C GLU A 198 -7.77 -5.71 3.57
N ARG A 199 -7.39 -4.98 4.63
CA ARG A 199 -5.97 -4.76 4.97
C ARG A 199 -5.25 -6.07 5.30
N PHE A 200 -5.88 -6.98 6.04
CA PHE A 200 -5.29 -8.30 6.29
C PHE A 200 -5.16 -9.16 5.03
N GLN A 201 -6.11 -9.07 4.08
CA GLN A 201 -5.99 -9.76 2.79
C GLN A 201 -4.84 -9.22 1.95
N TRP A 202 -4.62 -7.90 1.96
CA TRP A 202 -3.46 -7.29 1.28
C TRP A 202 -2.15 -7.71 1.92
N ALA A 203 -2.07 -7.66 3.26
CA ALA A 203 -0.93 -8.16 4.01
C ALA A 203 -0.62 -9.63 3.67
N LYS A 204 -1.65 -10.49 3.60
CA LYS A 204 -1.51 -11.90 3.22
C LYS A 204 -0.89 -12.06 1.83
N LYS A 205 -1.38 -11.33 0.83
CA LYS A 205 -0.86 -11.38 -0.55
C LYS A 205 0.63 -11.01 -0.58
N LEU A 206 0.99 -9.89 0.04
CA LEU A 206 2.38 -9.42 0.08
C LEU A 206 3.29 -10.37 0.87
N TRP A 207 2.83 -10.87 2.02
CA TRP A 207 3.60 -11.81 2.81
C TRP A 207 3.88 -13.12 2.07
N HIS A 208 2.93 -13.58 1.25
CA HIS A 208 3.13 -14.73 0.38
C HIS A 208 4.24 -14.49 -0.66
N GLN A 209 4.28 -13.29 -1.25
CA GLN A 209 5.36 -12.92 -2.18
C GLN A 209 6.72 -12.83 -1.46
N TYR A 210 6.75 -12.25 -0.26
CA TYR A 210 7.95 -12.25 0.58
C TYR A 210 8.44 -13.68 0.89
N ASP A 211 7.56 -14.57 1.35
CA ASP A 211 7.91 -15.97 1.64
C ASP A 211 8.42 -16.69 0.38
N LYS A 212 7.85 -16.38 -0.80
CA LYS A 212 8.31 -16.89 -2.10
C LYS A 212 9.72 -16.40 -2.43
N MET A 213 10.02 -15.12 -2.22
CA MET A 213 11.35 -14.53 -2.47
C MET A 213 12.43 -15.16 -1.58
N ILE A 214 12.17 -15.28 -0.28
CA ILE A 214 13.08 -15.91 0.69
C ILE A 214 13.36 -17.38 0.32
N GLN A 215 12.32 -18.13 -0.02
CA GLN A 215 12.46 -19.54 -0.38
C GLN A 215 13.15 -19.74 -1.73
N TYR A 216 12.94 -18.83 -2.69
CA TYR A 216 13.65 -18.87 -3.96
C TYR A 216 15.15 -18.62 -3.78
N ARG A 217 15.54 -17.69 -2.90
CA ARG A 217 16.96 -17.45 -2.55
C ARG A 217 17.63 -18.69 -1.95
N GLN A 218 16.90 -19.45 -1.14
CA GLN A 218 17.42 -20.66 -0.48
C GLN A 218 17.46 -21.89 -1.38
N LYS A 219 16.61 -21.94 -2.42
CA LYS A 219 16.50 -23.07 -3.35
C LYS A 219 17.34 -22.82 -4.59
N ASN A 220 17.86 -23.90 -5.18
CA ASN A 220 18.61 -23.82 -6.42
C ASN A 220 17.68 -23.29 -7.54
N PRO A 221 18.01 -22.21 -8.27
CA PRO A 221 17.09 -21.50 -9.19
C PRO A 221 16.55 -22.29 -10.38
N ARG A 222 16.88 -23.59 -10.50
CA ARG A 222 16.44 -24.49 -11.58
C ARG A 222 15.07 -25.14 -11.35
N ILE A 223 14.39 -24.87 -10.24
CA ILE A 223 13.07 -25.44 -9.95
C ILE A 223 12.01 -24.36 -10.18
N GLU A 224 11.32 -24.44 -11.32
CA GLU A 224 10.34 -23.43 -11.76
C GLU A 224 9.05 -23.41 -10.92
N PHE A 225 8.72 -24.52 -10.26
CA PHE A 225 7.51 -24.63 -9.43
C PHE A 225 7.84 -25.27 -8.09
N PHE A 226 7.63 -24.51 -7.02
CA PHE A 226 7.62 -25.04 -5.67
C PHE A 226 6.46 -24.44 -4.88
N GLU A 227 5.87 -25.25 -4.02
CA GLU A 227 4.89 -24.78 -3.04
C GLU A 227 5.60 -23.90 -2.00
N VAL A 228 5.09 -22.68 -1.81
CA VAL A 228 5.60 -21.73 -0.81
C VAL A 228 5.16 -22.22 0.56
N LYS A 229 6.12 -22.62 1.39
CA LYS A 229 5.84 -23.02 2.77
C LYS A 229 5.35 -21.81 3.57
N GLU A 230 4.24 -21.96 4.29
CA GLU A 230 3.72 -20.90 5.16
C GLU A 230 4.63 -20.68 6.38
N THR A 231 5.01 -19.42 6.62
CA THR A 231 5.72 -18.99 7.82
C THR A 231 4.76 -18.80 9.01
N GLU A 232 5.30 -18.67 10.23
CA GLU A 232 4.47 -18.37 11.42
C GLU A 232 3.70 -17.04 11.25
N GLN A 233 4.32 -16.02 10.64
CA GLN A 233 3.64 -14.76 10.38
C GLN A 233 2.45 -14.94 9.43
N MET A 234 2.56 -15.79 8.40
CA MET A 234 1.44 -16.11 7.50
C MET A 234 0.27 -16.74 8.28
N LYS A 235 0.56 -17.64 9.22
CA LYS A 235 -0.46 -18.24 10.09
C LYS A 235 -1.13 -17.19 10.97
N GLU A 236 -0.37 -16.26 11.54
CA GLU A 236 -0.92 -15.15 12.32
C GLU A 236 -1.87 -14.27 11.49
N ILE A 237 -1.48 -13.93 10.25
CA ILE A 237 -2.34 -13.17 9.33
C ILE A 237 -3.64 -13.94 9.04
N ASN A 238 -3.55 -15.25 8.79
CA ASN A 238 -4.72 -16.11 8.57
C ASN A 238 -5.67 -16.13 9.78
N GLU A 239 -5.13 -16.18 11.01
CA GLU A 239 -5.94 -16.12 12.22
C GLU A 239 -6.59 -14.73 12.42
N LEU A 240 -5.90 -13.64 12.09
CA LEU A 240 -6.49 -12.30 12.10
C LEU A 240 -7.65 -12.16 11.11
N ILE A 241 -7.50 -12.73 9.91
CA ILE A 241 -8.58 -12.80 8.90
C ILE A 241 -9.76 -13.58 9.46
N LYS A 242 -9.53 -14.77 10.01
CA LYS A 242 -10.59 -15.64 10.55
C LYS A 242 -11.37 -14.96 11.68
N LYS A 243 -10.66 -14.33 12.63
CA LYS A 243 -11.28 -13.55 13.73
C LYS A 243 -12.13 -12.41 13.20
N THR A 244 -11.64 -11.69 12.19
CA THR A 244 -12.35 -10.56 11.58
C THR A 244 -13.60 -10.99 10.81
N VAL A 245 -13.55 -12.13 10.11
CA VAL A 245 -14.72 -12.70 9.42
C VAL A 245 -15.80 -13.15 10.41
N ALA A 246 -15.41 -13.75 11.54
CA ALA A 246 -16.36 -14.12 12.59
C ALA A 246 -17.07 -12.88 13.16
N ALA A 247 -16.31 -11.83 13.51
CA ALA A 247 -16.88 -10.58 14.01
C ALA A 247 -17.82 -9.88 13.01
N LEU A 248 -17.53 -9.95 11.70
CA LEU A 248 -18.43 -9.45 10.65
C LEU A 248 -19.75 -10.21 10.63
N SER A 249 -19.71 -11.53 10.81
CA SER A 249 -20.90 -12.40 10.78
C SER A 249 -21.79 -12.15 12.00
N ASP A 250 -21.19 -11.97 13.18
CA ASP A 250 -21.92 -11.69 14.42
C ASP A 250 -22.70 -10.37 14.32
N ASN A 251 -22.10 -9.31 13.77
CA ASN A 251 -22.77 -8.02 13.58
C ASN A 251 -23.98 -8.10 12.63
N MET A 252 -23.91 -8.93 11.58
CA MET A 252 -25.04 -9.13 10.66
C MET A 252 -26.22 -9.85 11.31
N THR A 253 -25.98 -10.72 12.30
CA THR A 253 -27.06 -11.42 13.01
C THR A 253 -27.81 -10.55 14.02
N HIS A 254 -27.17 -9.48 14.54
CA HIS A 254 -27.80 -8.60 15.53
C HIS A 254 -28.65 -7.47 14.91
N ASP A 255 -28.37 -7.06 13.67
CA ASP A 255 -29.19 -6.05 12.97
C ASP A 255 -30.50 -6.62 12.38
N GLY A 256 -30.61 -7.95 12.25
CA GLY A 256 -31.82 -8.63 11.78
C GLY A 256 -32.99 -8.66 12.76
N ASP A 257 -32.75 -8.39 14.05
CA ASP A 257 -33.74 -8.59 15.13
C ASP A 257 -34.44 -7.28 15.58
N LYS A 258 -34.20 -6.16 14.90
CA LYS A 258 -34.77 -4.85 15.27
C LYS A 258 -35.86 -4.31 14.35
N ASN A 259 -36.35 -5.07 13.37
CA ASN A 259 -37.33 -4.57 12.40
C ASN A 259 -38.76 -5.10 12.52
N ASP A 260 -39.09 -5.85 13.57
CA ASP A 260 -40.46 -6.29 13.86
C ASP A 260 -41.03 -5.57 15.10
N ASN A 261 -41.31 -4.27 14.98
CA ASN A 261 -42.39 -3.59 15.71
C ASN A 261 -42.45 -2.10 15.34
N ASN A 262 -43.07 -1.80 14.21
CA ASN A 262 -43.75 -0.52 14.05
C ASN A 262 -45.11 -0.74 13.38
N ASN A 263 -46.07 -1.12 14.22
CA ASN A 263 -47.50 -0.92 13.98
C ASN A 263 -47.76 0.59 13.84
N ASN A 264 -47.70 1.11 12.62
CA ASN A 264 -48.23 2.45 12.34
C ASN A 264 -49.75 2.36 12.19
N GLN A 265 -50.43 2.77 13.27
CA GLN A 265 -51.81 3.25 13.24
C GLN A 265 -51.96 4.41 12.24
N PRO A 266 -53.07 4.48 11.49
CA PRO A 266 -53.41 5.66 10.72
C PRO A 266 -53.91 6.74 11.69
N ASN A 267 -53.16 7.85 11.79
CA ASN A 267 -53.67 9.09 12.35
C ASN A 267 -54.21 9.94 11.20
N ASP A 268 -55.54 9.96 11.09
CA ASP A 268 -56.28 11.04 10.46
C ASP A 268 -55.95 12.35 11.19
N VAL A 269 -55.40 13.33 10.47
CA VAL A 269 -55.38 14.72 10.92
C VAL A 269 -55.85 15.59 9.77
N ASP A 270 -57.07 16.07 9.96
CA ASP A 270 -57.71 17.15 9.23
C ASP A 270 -56.97 18.49 9.38
N GLU A 271 -57.24 19.33 8.38
CA GLU A 271 -57.32 20.80 8.44
C GLU A 271 -56.09 21.73 8.30
N LYS A 272 -56.28 22.59 7.29
CA LYS A 272 -56.03 24.05 7.21
C LYS A 272 -54.74 24.57 6.56
N LEU A 273 -54.93 24.91 5.28
CA LEU A 273 -54.26 25.99 4.55
C LEU A 273 -54.47 27.35 5.25
N PRO A 274 -53.45 28.22 5.32
CA PRO A 274 -53.67 29.65 5.40
C PRO A 274 -53.40 30.35 4.07
N GLU A 275 -54.20 31.37 3.86
CA GLU A 275 -54.31 32.27 2.74
C GLU A 275 -53.07 33.14 2.51
N SER A 276 -52.97 33.56 1.24
CA SER A 276 -52.25 34.72 0.73
C SER A 276 -52.32 35.97 1.61
N CYS A 277 -51.22 36.70 1.69
CA CYS A 277 -51.23 38.16 1.77
C CYS A 277 -50.10 38.73 0.92
N GLU A 278 -50.51 39.41 -0.15
CA GLU A 278 -49.73 40.38 -0.91
C GLU A 278 -49.36 41.57 -0.02
N SER A 279 -48.15 42.10 -0.20
CA SER A 279 -47.78 43.52 -0.11
C SER A 279 -46.43 43.73 -0.76
#